data_AF-A0A257ZSK8-F1
#
_entry.id   AF-A0A257ZSK8-F1
#
_cell.length_a   1.000
_cell.length_b   1.000
_cell.length_c   1.000
_cell.angle_alpha   90.00
_cell.angle_beta   90.00
_cell.angle_gamma   90.00
#
_symmetry.space_group_name_H-M   'P 1'
#
loop_
_entity.id
_entity.type
_entity.pdbx_description
1 polymer ?
#
loop_
_entity_poly.entity_id
_entity_poly.type
_entity_poly.pdbx_seq_one_letter_code
_entity_poly.pdbx_strand_id
1 'polypeptide(L)'
;MPRNPCQGLTTLATLAAVLLLATLTLTLQTRTQADLRVLARLTDDLETRAAKDSLYDRLRPLIAGAMAGIPDAALTLDSTPLILTEQGRDWEVRVQDVEGQIDLYLAPPDLLALLPIPPETATLRTTELAQLPPGARFPVLPSTAARFGRDVAHLADVCGPFTWQKPMRPRFLPDGSAGADVLPAGGEDGSGRLK
;
A
#
# COMPACT_ATOMS: atom_id res chain seq x y z
N MET A 1 2.70 -70.17 -35.33
CA MET A 1 2.19 -70.02 -33.96
C MET A 1 1.00 -69.06 -33.98
N PRO A 2 -0.22 -69.54 -33.68
CA PRO A 2 -1.40 -68.66 -33.66
C PRO A 2 -1.27 -67.67 -32.49
N ARG A 3 -1.36 -66.37 -32.78
CA ARG A 3 -1.42 -65.33 -31.74
C ARG A 3 -2.84 -65.34 -31.17
N ASN A 4 -2.98 -65.59 -29.86
CA ASN A 4 -4.27 -65.55 -29.19
C ASN A 4 -4.74 -64.09 -29.06
N PRO A 5 -5.83 -63.69 -29.75
CA PRO A 5 -6.30 -62.29 -29.74
C PRO A 5 -6.72 -61.82 -28.33
N CYS A 6 -7.12 -62.74 -27.45
CA CYS A 6 -7.52 -62.44 -26.08
C CYS A 6 -6.35 -61.95 -25.19
N GLN A 7 -5.09 -62.35 -25.46
CA GLN A 7 -3.93 -61.86 -24.70
C GLN A 7 -3.56 -60.40 -25.07
N GLY A 8 -3.84 -59.98 -26.30
CA GLY A 8 -3.66 -58.58 -26.70
C GLY A 8 -4.66 -57.63 -26.03
N LEU A 9 -5.90 -58.09 -25.85
CA LEU A 9 -6.95 -57.31 -25.18
C LEU A 9 -6.70 -57.12 -23.67
N THR A 10 -6.24 -58.17 -22.97
CA THR A 10 -5.96 -58.07 -21.52
C THR A 10 -4.75 -57.19 -21.24
N THR A 11 -3.72 -57.23 -22.09
CA THR A 11 -2.55 -56.35 -21.97
C THR A 11 -2.89 -54.89 -22.25
N LEU A 12 -3.76 -54.62 -23.23
CA LEU A 12 -4.27 -53.26 -23.46
C LEU A 12 -5.13 -52.75 -22.30
N ALA A 13 -6.02 -53.58 -21.75
CA ALA A 13 -6.87 -53.20 -20.62
C ALA A 13 -6.05 -52.91 -19.35
N THR A 14 -5.02 -53.72 -19.07
CA THR A 14 -4.11 -53.49 -17.94
C THR A 14 -3.26 -52.24 -18.11
N LEU A 15 -2.72 -51.99 -19.32
CA LEU A 15 -2.02 -50.74 -19.64
C LEU A 15 -2.94 -49.53 -19.45
N ALA A 16 -4.18 -49.60 -19.95
CA ALA A 16 -5.16 -48.52 -19.79
C ALA A 16 -5.47 -48.25 -18.31
N ALA A 17 -5.67 -49.30 -17.51
CA ALA A 17 -5.91 -49.16 -16.07
C ALA A 17 -4.72 -48.52 -15.33
N VAL A 18 -3.48 -48.92 -15.66
CA VAL A 18 -2.26 -48.32 -15.08
C VAL A 18 -2.13 -46.85 -15.48
N LEU A 19 -2.41 -46.52 -16.73
CA LEU A 19 -2.37 -45.14 -17.23
C LEU A 19 -3.40 -44.26 -16.51
N LEU A 20 -4.61 -44.78 -16.28
CA LEU A 20 -5.67 -44.10 -15.55
C LEU A 20 -5.30 -43.87 -14.09
N LEU A 21 -4.66 -44.86 -13.45
CA LEU A 21 -4.20 -44.73 -12.07
C LEU A 21 -3.06 -43.71 -11.97
N ALA A 22 -2.12 -43.73 -12.92
CA ALA A 22 -1.02 -42.78 -12.99
C ALA A 22 -1.53 -41.33 -13.17
N THR A 23 -2.47 -41.10 -14.09
CA THR A 23 -3.06 -39.76 -14.30
C THR A 23 -3.85 -39.28 -13.08
N LEU A 24 -4.57 -40.18 -12.39
CA LEU A 24 -5.24 -39.86 -11.14
C LEU A 24 -4.24 -39.46 -10.04
N THR A 25 -3.17 -40.22 -9.87
CA THR A 25 -2.13 -39.87 -8.87
C THR A 25 -1.43 -38.56 -9.21
N LEU A 26 -1.15 -38.29 -10.49
CA LEU A 26 -0.53 -37.06 -10.94
C LEU A 26 -1.42 -35.84 -10.68
N THR A 27 -2.73 -35.96 -10.95
CA THR A 27 -3.69 -34.87 -10.68
C THR A 27 -3.88 -34.60 -9.19
N LEU A 28 -3.83 -35.63 -8.34
CA LEU A 28 -3.83 -35.46 -6.88
C LEU A 28 -2.55 -34.81 -6.37
N GLN A 29 -1.38 -35.20 -6.91
CA GLN A 29 -0.09 -34.61 -6.55
C GLN A 29 0.02 -33.14 -6.97
N THR A 30 -0.47 -32.78 -8.16
CA THR A 30 -0.45 -31.39 -8.60
C THR A 30 -1.38 -30.52 -7.78
N ARG A 31 -2.57 -31.03 -7.41
CA ARG A 31 -3.51 -30.31 -6.55
C ARG A 31 -2.96 -30.10 -5.14
N THR A 32 -2.39 -31.14 -4.53
CA THR A 32 -1.77 -31.03 -3.21
C THR A 32 -0.59 -30.06 -3.19
N GLN A 33 0.24 -30.04 -4.24
CA GLN A 33 1.30 -29.03 -4.37
C GLN A 33 0.75 -27.61 -4.53
N ALA A 34 -0.34 -27.43 -5.26
CA ALA A 34 -0.99 -26.13 -5.39
C ALA A 34 -1.54 -25.65 -4.04
N ASP A 35 -2.21 -26.53 -3.29
CA ASP A 35 -2.77 -26.22 -1.97
C ASP A 35 -1.64 -25.87 -0.97
N LEU A 36 -0.55 -26.63 -0.98
CA LEU A 36 0.62 -26.33 -0.13
C LEU A 36 1.27 -24.99 -0.47
N ARG A 37 1.33 -24.60 -1.75
CA ARG A 37 1.85 -23.28 -2.16
C ARG A 37 0.94 -22.15 -1.69
N VAL A 38 -0.37 -22.34 -1.76
CA VAL A 38 -1.33 -21.35 -1.26
C VAL A 38 -1.21 -21.21 0.26
N LEU A 39 -1.17 -22.33 0.98
CA LEU A 39 -0.97 -22.33 2.43
C LEU A 39 0.34 -21.65 2.81
N ALA A 40 1.44 -21.96 2.13
CA ALA A 40 2.75 -21.34 2.38
C ALA A 40 2.73 -19.81 2.19
N ARG A 41 2.01 -19.32 1.16
CA ARG A 41 1.84 -17.89 0.95
C ARG A 41 1.00 -17.24 2.05
N LEU A 42 -0.09 -17.90 2.45
CA LEU A 42 -0.94 -17.40 3.52
C LEU A 42 -0.22 -17.37 4.87
N THR A 43 0.61 -18.37 5.17
CA THR A 43 1.43 -18.38 6.38
C THR A 43 2.46 -17.26 6.37
N ASP A 44 3.14 -17.03 5.24
CA ASP A 44 4.12 -15.93 5.12
C ASP A 44 3.47 -14.55 5.25
N ASP A 45 2.27 -14.36 4.68
CA ASP A 45 1.49 -13.13 4.85
C ASP A 45 1.09 -12.91 6.31
N LEU A 46 0.66 -13.96 7.02
CA LEU A 46 0.28 -13.88 8.43
C LEU A 46 1.49 -13.61 9.34
N GLU A 47 2.61 -14.28 9.11
CA GLU A 47 3.87 -14.02 9.82
C GLU A 47 4.33 -12.57 9.61
N THR A 48 4.27 -12.09 8.37
CA THR A 48 4.62 -10.70 8.03
C THR A 48 3.71 -9.69 8.75
N ARG A 49 2.40 -9.97 8.85
CA ARG A 49 1.47 -9.11 9.60
C ARG A 49 1.75 -9.15 11.10
N ALA A 50 1.95 -10.33 11.67
CA ALA A 50 2.27 -10.48 13.09
C ALA A 50 3.60 -9.77 13.46
N ALA A 51 4.62 -9.87 12.59
CA ALA A 51 5.87 -9.14 12.76
C ALA A 51 5.67 -7.62 12.73
N LYS A 52 4.83 -7.12 11.81
CA LYS A 52 4.47 -5.69 11.76
C LYS A 52 3.76 -5.22 13.03
N ASP A 53 2.81 -5.99 13.53
CA ASP A 53 2.08 -5.65 14.75
C ASP A 53 3.03 -5.60 15.96
N SER A 54 3.93 -6.59 16.08
CA SER A 54 5.00 -6.59 17.10
C SER A 54 5.91 -5.35 17.00
N LEU A 55 6.32 -5.00 15.77
CA LEU A 55 7.11 -3.80 15.52
C LEU A 55 6.37 -2.54 15.95
N TYR A 56 5.07 -2.41 15.66
CA TYR A 56 4.28 -1.25 16.10
C TYR A 56 4.20 -1.14 17.61
N ASP A 57 3.96 -2.24 18.32
CA ASP A 57 3.92 -2.25 19.78
C ASP A 57 5.27 -1.85 20.39
N ARG A 58 6.37 -2.30 19.78
CA ARG A 58 7.74 -1.94 20.19
C ARG A 58 8.11 -0.49 19.86
N LEU A 59 7.67 0.02 18.71
CA LEU A 59 7.94 1.38 18.27
C LEU A 59 7.15 2.41 19.06
N ARG A 60 5.93 2.09 19.47
CA ARG A 60 5.03 3.01 20.18
C ARG A 60 5.68 3.74 21.37
N PRO A 61 6.35 3.07 22.33
CA PRO A 61 7.04 3.76 23.42
C PRO A 61 8.27 4.57 22.95
N LEU A 62 8.96 4.11 21.90
CA LEU A 62 10.12 4.83 21.33
C LEU A 62 9.67 6.14 20.67
N ILE A 63 8.58 6.11 19.91
CA ILE A 63 7.96 7.30 19.31
C ILE A 63 7.49 8.25 20.41
N ALA A 64 6.81 7.73 21.45
CA ALA A 64 6.38 8.57 22.58
C ALA A 64 7.57 9.26 23.28
N GLY A 65 8.68 8.54 23.47
CA GLY A 65 9.91 9.11 24.02
C GLY A 65 10.54 10.17 23.13
N ALA A 66 10.58 9.93 21.82
CA ALA A 66 11.07 10.89 20.83
C ALA A 66 10.21 12.18 20.79
N MET A 67 8.88 12.03 20.82
CA MET A 67 7.94 13.16 20.87
C MET A 67 8.02 13.94 22.19
N ALA A 68 8.36 13.28 23.29
CA ALA A 68 8.56 13.92 24.60
C ALA A 68 9.88 14.71 24.69
N GLY A 69 10.71 14.69 23.64
CA GLY A 69 11.97 15.44 23.58
C GLY A 69 13.05 14.87 24.51
N ILE A 70 13.02 13.56 24.79
CA ILE A 70 14.05 12.91 25.60
C ILE A 70 15.38 12.95 24.85
N PRO A 71 16.45 13.55 25.41
CA PRO A 71 17.76 13.55 24.78
C PRO A 71 18.29 12.11 24.63
N ASP A 72 18.95 11.82 23.51
CA ASP A 72 19.41 10.47 23.11
C ASP A 72 18.31 9.41 22.93
N ALA A 73 17.10 9.82 22.53
CA ALA A 73 16.09 8.85 22.12
C ALA A 73 16.63 7.93 21.00
N ALA A 74 16.46 6.61 21.17
CA ALA A 74 16.92 5.60 20.21
C ALA A 74 16.26 5.70 18.81
N LEU A 75 15.22 6.52 18.69
CA LEU A 75 14.49 6.81 17.47
C LEU A 75 14.43 8.32 17.30
N THR A 76 14.81 8.80 16.13
CA THR A 76 14.66 10.21 15.73
C THR A 76 13.45 10.37 14.81
N LEU A 77 12.85 11.57 14.80
CA LEU A 77 11.64 11.89 14.02
C LEU A 77 11.97 12.57 12.67
N ASP A 78 13.19 12.39 12.19
CA ASP A 78 13.77 13.03 11.00
C ASP A 78 13.96 12.06 9.83
N SER A 79 13.25 10.91 9.86
CA SER A 79 13.35 9.85 8.86
C SER A 79 14.71 9.12 8.81
N THR A 80 15.59 9.31 9.81
CA THR A 80 16.80 8.50 9.95
C THR A 80 16.42 7.02 10.09
N PRO A 81 17.06 6.12 9.32
CA PRO A 81 16.69 4.70 9.35
C PRO A 81 17.10 4.07 10.67
N LEU A 82 16.14 3.42 11.32
CA LEU A 82 16.35 2.54 12.46
C LEU A 82 16.17 1.10 11.98
N ILE A 83 17.24 0.31 12.07
CA ILE A 83 17.19 -1.12 11.74
C ILE A 83 16.76 -1.89 12.98
N LEU A 84 15.66 -2.63 12.86
CA LEU A 84 15.13 -3.50 13.92
C LEU A 84 15.08 -4.94 13.41
N THR A 85 15.66 -5.87 14.17
CA THR A 85 15.51 -7.29 13.91
C THR A 85 14.32 -7.84 14.67
N GLU A 86 13.37 -8.44 13.97
CA GLU A 86 12.15 -9.05 14.53
C GLU A 86 11.86 -10.36 13.80
N GLN A 87 11.66 -11.45 14.56
CA GLN A 87 11.42 -12.80 14.01
C GLN A 87 12.50 -13.26 12.98
N GLY A 88 13.75 -12.84 13.18
CA GLY A 88 14.87 -13.20 12.30
C GLY A 88 14.90 -12.46 10.96
N ARG A 89 14.06 -11.43 10.78
CA ARG A 89 14.12 -10.50 9.64
C ARG A 89 14.57 -9.12 10.12
N ASP A 90 15.37 -8.45 9.30
CA ASP A 90 15.75 -7.05 9.52
C ASP A 90 14.72 -6.14 8.85
N TRP A 91 14.26 -5.16 9.61
CA TRP A 91 13.28 -4.17 9.19
C TRP A 91 13.90 -2.79 9.26
N GLU A 92 13.84 -2.07 8.15
CA GLU A 92 14.19 -0.66 8.09
C GLU A 92 12.96 0.17 8.45
N VAL A 93 12.97 0.78 9.63
CA VAL A 93 11.91 1.65 10.10
C VAL A 93 12.36 3.09 10.00
N ARG A 94 11.54 3.93 9.38
CA ARG A 94 11.74 5.38 9.30
C ARG A 94 10.52 6.05 9.90
N VAL A 95 10.74 6.91 10.88
CA VAL A 95 9.67 7.69 11.51
C VAL A 95 9.93 9.16 11.23
N GLN A 96 8.89 9.83 10.75
CA GLN A 96 8.93 11.25 10.45
C GLN A 96 7.84 11.94 11.25
N ASP A 97 8.18 13.06 11.89
CA ASP A 97 7.15 13.94 12.41
C ASP A 97 6.40 14.58 11.23
N VAL A 98 5.11 14.33 11.19
CA VAL A 98 4.21 14.83 10.16
C VAL A 98 3.73 16.24 10.49
N GLU A 99 3.68 16.61 11.77
CA GLU A 99 3.22 17.94 12.20
C GLU A 99 4.30 19.02 11.99
N GLY A 100 5.58 18.62 11.97
CA GLY A 100 6.70 19.48 11.56
C GLY A 100 6.80 19.73 10.05
N GLN A 101 5.99 19.05 9.23
CA GLN A 101 6.02 19.20 7.77
C GLN A 101 5.08 20.31 7.29
N ILE A 102 5.46 20.95 6.20
CA ILE A 102 4.67 22.02 5.57
C ILE A 102 3.45 21.39 4.88
N ASP A 103 2.26 21.63 5.42
CA ASP A 103 1.00 21.25 4.77
C ASP A 103 0.76 22.18 3.57
N LEU A 104 0.89 21.65 2.35
CA LEU A 104 0.72 22.42 1.11
C LEU A 104 -0.61 23.18 1.03
N TYR A 105 -1.67 22.70 1.69
CA TYR A 105 -3.00 23.31 1.67
C TYR A 105 -3.16 24.47 2.66
N LEU A 106 -2.49 24.38 3.81
CA LEU A 106 -2.67 25.33 4.92
C LEU A 106 -1.48 26.28 5.09
N ALA A 107 -0.34 25.98 4.47
CA ALA A 107 0.86 26.78 4.59
C ALA A 107 0.62 28.23 4.11
N PRO A 108 0.96 29.25 4.90
CA PRO A 108 1.07 30.61 4.42
C PRO A 108 1.94 30.71 3.16
N PRO A 109 1.67 31.65 2.24
CA PRO A 109 2.45 31.83 1.02
C PRO A 109 3.94 32.08 1.31
N ASP A 110 4.25 32.75 2.42
CA ASP A 110 5.63 33.01 2.85
C ASP A 110 6.40 31.74 3.19
N LEU A 111 5.73 30.72 3.78
CA LEU A 111 6.36 29.42 4.05
C LEU A 111 6.53 28.59 2.77
N LEU A 112 5.60 28.70 1.82
CA LEU A 112 5.78 28.07 0.52
C LEU A 112 6.94 28.66 -0.28
N ALA A 113 7.23 29.95 -0.11
CA ALA A 113 8.36 30.60 -0.76
C ALA A 113 9.72 30.07 -0.28
N LEU A 114 9.78 29.42 0.88
CA LEU A 114 10.99 28.78 1.41
C LEU A 114 11.23 27.38 0.82
N LEU A 115 10.21 26.78 0.21
CA LEU A 115 10.36 25.48 -0.45
C LEU A 115 11.07 25.67 -1.79
N PRO A 116 11.84 24.66 -2.26
CA PRO A 116 12.48 24.67 -3.57
C PRO A 116 11.49 24.49 -4.73
N ILE A 117 10.31 25.11 -4.65
CA ILE A 117 9.26 25.09 -5.66
C ILE A 117 9.22 26.41 -6.43
N PRO A 118 8.88 26.41 -7.72
CA PRO A 118 8.80 27.66 -8.46
C PRO A 118 7.66 28.56 -7.94
N PRO A 119 7.83 29.89 -7.93
CA PRO A 119 6.91 30.82 -7.27
C PRO A 119 5.49 30.80 -7.85
N GLU A 120 5.35 30.43 -9.13
CA GLU A 120 4.04 30.22 -9.80
C GLU A 120 3.18 29.15 -9.12
N THR A 121 3.78 28.18 -8.42
CA THR A 121 3.06 27.11 -7.72
C THR A 121 2.22 27.66 -6.57
N ALA A 122 2.71 28.67 -5.85
CA ALA A 122 1.96 29.30 -4.76
C ALA A 122 0.72 30.04 -5.30
N THR A 123 0.85 30.66 -6.47
CA THR A 123 -0.25 31.35 -7.16
C THR A 123 -1.30 30.36 -7.66
N LEU A 124 -0.87 29.33 -8.40
CA LEU A 124 -1.75 28.26 -8.91
C LEU A 124 -2.49 27.55 -7.78
N ARG A 125 -1.78 27.22 -6.69
CA ARG A 125 -2.41 26.67 -5.48
C ARG A 125 -3.54 27.58 -5.00
N THR A 126 -3.27 28.87 -4.83
CA THR A 126 -4.26 29.81 -4.28
C THR A 126 -5.50 29.88 -5.17
N THR A 127 -5.31 29.86 -6.50
CA THR A 127 -6.40 29.82 -7.48
C THR A 127 -7.21 28.52 -7.42
N GLU A 128 -6.55 27.37 -7.31
CA GLU A 128 -7.23 26.06 -7.26
C GLU A 128 -7.93 25.83 -5.91
N LEU A 129 -7.33 26.26 -4.80
CA LEU A 129 -7.97 26.17 -3.48
C LEU A 129 -9.19 27.09 -3.35
N ALA A 130 -9.22 28.23 -4.06
CA ALA A 130 -10.38 29.10 -4.10
C ALA A 130 -11.60 28.48 -4.82
N GLN A 131 -11.38 27.46 -5.66
CA GLN A 131 -12.44 26.70 -6.34
C GLN A 131 -13.04 25.60 -5.44
N LEU A 132 -12.38 25.28 -4.32
CA LEU A 132 -12.81 24.25 -3.40
C LEU A 132 -13.68 24.83 -2.27
N PRO A 133 -14.66 24.06 -1.76
CA PRO A 133 -15.33 24.41 -0.51
C PRO A 133 -14.33 24.62 0.63
N PRO A 134 -14.62 25.50 1.60
CA PRO A 134 -13.75 25.71 2.76
C PRO A 134 -13.41 24.39 3.46
N GLY A 135 -12.12 24.07 3.55
CA GLY A 135 -11.63 22.84 4.18
C GLY A 135 -11.61 21.59 3.29
N ALA A 136 -12.09 21.67 2.05
CA ALA A 136 -11.94 20.60 1.08
C ALA A 136 -10.48 20.52 0.59
N ARG A 137 -10.06 19.30 0.24
CA ARG A 137 -8.71 18.96 -0.23
C ARG A 137 -8.81 18.03 -1.42
N PHE A 138 -7.77 17.98 -2.25
CA PHE A 138 -7.72 16.93 -3.27
C PHE A 138 -7.43 15.58 -2.61
N PRO A 139 -8.08 14.50 -3.06
CA PRO A 139 -8.07 13.22 -2.34
C PRO A 139 -6.74 12.46 -2.44
N VAL A 140 -5.93 12.73 -3.47
CA VAL A 140 -4.69 12.00 -3.74
C VAL A 140 -3.57 12.95 -4.14
N LEU A 141 -2.32 12.55 -3.89
CA LEU A 141 -1.15 13.35 -4.24
C LEU A 141 -1.07 13.63 -5.75
N PRO A 142 -1.39 12.68 -6.67
CA PRO A 142 -1.37 12.96 -8.11
C PRO A 142 -2.32 14.06 -8.57
N SER A 143 -3.52 14.15 -7.99
CA SER A 143 -4.47 15.20 -8.35
C SER A 143 -4.05 16.55 -7.80
N THR A 144 -3.49 16.57 -6.58
CA THR A 144 -2.85 17.76 -6.00
C THR A 144 -1.72 18.27 -6.88
N ALA A 145 -0.84 17.37 -7.33
CA ALA A 145 0.29 17.69 -8.18
C ALA A 145 -0.15 18.29 -9.51
N ALA A 146 -1.06 17.61 -10.21
CA ALA A 146 -1.57 18.06 -11.50
C ALA A 146 -2.22 19.45 -11.41
N ARG A 147 -3.00 19.70 -10.34
CA ARG A 147 -3.68 20.98 -10.09
C ARG A 147 -2.71 22.10 -9.78
N PHE A 148 -1.62 21.80 -9.08
CA PHE A 148 -0.56 22.77 -8.79
C PHE A 148 0.45 22.92 -9.94
N GLY A 149 0.17 22.32 -11.11
CA GLY A 149 1.01 22.42 -12.31
C GLY A 149 2.34 21.67 -12.19
N ARG A 150 2.35 20.56 -11.46
CA ARG A 150 3.55 19.76 -11.18
C ARG A 150 3.33 18.28 -11.46
N ASP A 151 4.43 17.60 -11.76
CA ASP A 151 4.47 16.15 -11.77
C ASP A 151 4.56 15.60 -10.34
N VAL A 152 4.02 14.40 -10.14
CA VAL A 152 4.02 13.69 -8.86
C VAL A 152 5.44 13.36 -8.43
N ALA A 153 6.29 12.94 -9.37
CA ALA A 153 7.68 12.63 -9.09
C ALA A 153 8.45 13.88 -8.65
N HIS A 154 8.20 15.01 -9.30
CA HIS A 154 8.82 16.28 -8.94
C HIS A 154 8.36 16.78 -7.56
N LEU A 155 7.05 16.69 -7.25
CA LEU A 155 6.55 17.01 -5.91
C LEU A 155 7.08 16.06 -4.83
N ALA A 156 7.21 14.77 -5.13
CA ALA A 156 7.77 13.79 -4.20
C ALA A 156 9.27 14.02 -3.95
N ASP A 157 10.03 14.42 -4.97
CA ASP A 157 11.47 14.64 -4.85
C ASP A 157 11.80 15.97 -4.15
N VAL A 158 11.14 17.05 -4.58
CA VAL A 158 11.40 18.42 -4.08
C VAL A 158 10.71 18.66 -2.74
N CYS A 159 9.50 18.13 -2.58
CA CYS A 159 8.66 18.42 -1.43
C CYS A 159 8.46 17.20 -0.51
N GLY A 160 8.75 15.97 -0.95
CA GLY A 160 8.62 14.79 -0.09
C GLY A 160 9.42 14.81 1.22
N PRO A 161 10.60 15.46 1.32
CA PRO A 161 11.28 15.60 2.62
C PRO A 161 10.62 16.62 3.55
N PHE A 162 9.85 17.57 3.00
CA PHE A 162 9.42 18.78 3.71
C PHE A 162 7.92 18.96 3.81
N THR A 163 7.14 18.19 3.06
CA THR A 163 5.71 18.37 2.90
C THR A 163 4.97 17.06 3.10
N TRP A 164 3.88 17.16 3.83
CA TRP A 164 2.95 16.08 4.01
C TRP A 164 1.56 16.52 3.59
N GLN A 165 0.84 15.61 2.93
CA GLN A 165 -0.59 15.77 2.71
C GLN A 165 -1.35 15.01 3.79
N LYS A 166 -1.86 15.72 4.79
CA LYS A 166 -2.70 15.10 5.82
C LYS A 166 -3.94 14.51 5.14
N PRO A 167 -4.18 13.19 5.24
CA PRO A 167 -5.38 12.60 4.69
C PRO A 167 -6.59 13.26 5.34
N MET A 168 -7.62 13.55 4.55
CA MET A 168 -8.86 14.11 5.05
C MET A 168 -9.46 13.10 6.02
N ARG A 169 -9.44 13.39 7.32
CA ARG A 169 -10.25 12.63 8.27
C ARG A 169 -11.69 13.07 8.05
N PRO A 170 -12.64 12.15 7.74
CA PRO A 170 -14.04 12.52 7.77
C PRO A 170 -14.33 13.09 9.15
N ARG A 171 -14.85 14.33 9.19
CA ARG A 171 -15.38 14.89 10.44
C ARG A 171 -16.61 14.06 10.76
N PHE A 172 -16.46 13.13 11.70
CA PHE A 172 -17.62 12.55 12.36
C PHE A 172 -18.24 13.65 13.20
N LEU A 173 -19.49 13.99 12.90
CA LEU A 173 -20.29 14.83 13.77
C LEU A 173 -20.49 14.10 15.11
N PRO A 174 -20.71 14.83 16.22
CA PRO A 174 -20.89 14.23 17.55
C PRO A 174 -22.09 13.27 17.65
N ASP A 175 -22.94 13.20 16.63
CA ASP A 175 -24.07 12.27 16.48
C ASP A 175 -23.70 10.96 15.74
N GLY A 176 -22.44 10.77 15.37
CA GLY A 176 -21.98 9.58 14.65
C GLY A 176 -22.31 9.56 13.16
N SER A 177 -22.91 10.64 12.63
CA SER A 177 -23.08 10.79 11.19
C SER A 177 -21.76 11.22 10.53
N ALA A 178 -21.40 10.57 9.42
CA ALA A 178 -20.37 11.10 8.54
C ALA A 178 -20.93 12.40 7.94
N GLY A 179 -20.28 13.54 8.22
CA GLY A 179 -20.69 14.82 7.63
C GLY A 179 -20.79 14.67 6.12
N ALA A 180 -22.00 14.90 5.59
CA ALA A 180 -22.33 14.69 4.20
C ALA A 180 -21.73 15.81 3.32
N ASP A 181 -20.42 15.81 3.16
CA ASP A 181 -19.73 16.47 2.05
C ASP A 181 -19.24 15.40 1.08
N VAL A 182 -20.22 14.71 0.49
CA VAL A 182 -20.04 13.81 -0.64
C VAL A 182 -19.93 14.68 -1.89
N LEU A 183 -18.72 14.88 -2.41
CA LEU A 183 -18.56 15.23 -3.83
C LEU A 183 -18.69 13.95 -4.67
N PRO A 184 -19.34 14.03 -5.85
CA PRO A 184 -19.83 12.86 -6.57
C PRO A 184 -18.69 12.03 -7.17
N ALA A 185 -18.88 10.72 -7.12
CA ALA A 185 -18.16 9.77 -7.95
C ALA A 185 -18.45 10.06 -9.44
N GLY A 186 -17.48 10.65 -10.13
CA GLY A 186 -17.32 10.50 -11.58
C GLY A 186 -16.05 9.68 -11.77
N GLY A 187 -16.02 8.53 -12.43
CA GLY A 187 -16.86 8.05 -13.52
C GLY A 187 -15.87 7.44 -14.52
N GLU A 188 -15.27 6.30 -14.17
CA GLU A 188 -14.48 5.50 -15.11
C GLU A 188 -15.44 4.71 -16.01
N ASP A 189 -15.80 5.29 -17.16
CA ASP A 189 -16.41 4.54 -18.26
C ASP A 189 -15.32 3.74 -18.98
N GLY A 190 -14.99 2.57 -18.41
CA GLY A 190 -14.28 1.49 -19.07
C GLY A 190 -15.26 0.55 -19.76
N SER A 191 -15.79 0.92 -20.93
CA SER A 191 -16.59 0.02 -21.78
C SER A 191 -15.68 -0.80 -22.71
N GLY A 192 -15.17 -1.90 -22.17
CA GLY A 192 -14.59 -3.03 -22.91
C GLY A 192 -15.65 -4.11 -23.13
N ARG A 193 -15.93 -4.39 -24.40
CA ARG A 193 -16.94 -5.33 -24.94
C ARG A 193 -16.99 -6.72 -24.29
N LEU A 194 -18.22 -7.24 -24.15
CA LEU A 194 -18.53 -8.67 -24.14
C LEU A 194 -19.30 -9.04 -25.43
N LYS A 195 -18.61 -9.80 -26.29
CA LYS A 195 -19.03 -10.82 -27.28
C LYS A 195 -18.12 -10.78 -28.50
#